data_AF-A0A848B8L9-F1
#
_entry.id   AF-A0A848B8L9-F1
#
_cell.length_a   1.000
_cell.length_b   1.000
_cell.length_c   1.000
_cell.angle_alpha   90.00
_cell.angle_beta   90.00
_cell.angle_gamma   90.00
#
_symmetry.space_group_name_H-M   'P 1'
#
loop_
_entity.id
_entity.type
_entity.pdbx_description
1 polymer ?
#
loop_
_entity_poly.entity_id
_entity_poly.type
_entity_poly.pdbx_seq_one_letter_code
_entity_poly.pdbx_strand_id
1 'polypeptide(L)'
;MKTECPHCDQHYEVDEEYIGQIAKCISCNQEFVIEMIRPDAAIQEKKEKQPAETSTENRTISKESVINKPEKTEMVNSISKSDQEWVYKWPLGGCLFIFFCIFLLINSCSDYGKTPKPKGPPTNAEWVRYFNKVKAEEEKKQQQEWDYIRNY
;
A
#
# COMPACT_ATOMS: atom_id res chain seq x y z
N MET A 1 10.87 10.75 -9.21
CA MET A 1 11.67 11.79 -8.52
C MET A 1 12.47 11.18 -7.38
N LYS A 2 13.52 11.85 -6.88
CA LYS A 2 14.35 11.36 -5.78
C LYS A 2 13.96 12.04 -4.46
N THR A 3 13.86 11.27 -3.39
CA THR A 3 13.65 11.75 -2.02
C THR A 3 14.57 10.99 -1.07
N GLU A 4 14.87 11.56 0.10
CA GLU A 4 15.74 10.94 1.10
C GLU A 4 15.11 10.97 2.48
N CYS A 5 15.37 9.94 3.28
CA CYS A 5 14.90 9.90 4.66
C CYS A 5 15.81 10.74 5.56
N PRO A 6 15.30 11.75 6.30
CA PRO A 6 16.10 12.64 7.14
C PRO A 6 16.71 11.96 8.39
N HIS A 7 16.36 10.70 8.63
CA HIS A 7 16.75 9.96 9.82
C HIS A 7 17.85 8.91 9.57
N CYS A 8 18.02 8.48 8.33
CA CYS A 8 18.98 7.43 7.97
C CYS A 8 19.64 7.62 6.61
N ASP A 9 19.39 8.77 5.96
CA ASP A 9 19.94 9.15 4.66
C ASP A 9 19.66 8.13 3.54
N GLN A 10 18.62 7.32 3.71
CA GLN A 10 18.21 6.35 2.71
C GLN A 10 17.53 7.07 1.55
N HIS A 11 18.02 6.82 0.34
CA HIS A 11 17.49 7.41 -0.89
C HIS A 11 16.39 6.54 -1.48
N TYR A 12 15.34 7.17 -1.97
CA TYR A 12 14.18 6.55 -2.59
C TYR A 12 13.85 7.22 -3.92
N GLU A 13 13.35 6.42 -4.85
CA GLU A 13 12.73 6.91 -6.07
C GLU A 13 11.21 6.77 -5.90
N VAL A 14 10.51 7.90 -5.90
CA VAL A 14 9.06 7.99 -5.67
C VAL A 14 8.42 8.81 -6.79
N ASP A 15 7.13 8.57 -7.05
CA ASP A 15 6.37 9.34 -8.03
C ASP A 15 5.96 10.71 -7.47
N GLU A 16 5.76 11.68 -8.36
CA GLU A 16 5.43 13.07 -7.99
C GLU A 16 4.06 13.18 -7.30
N GLU A 17 3.18 12.20 -7.50
CA GLU A 17 1.86 12.13 -6.86
C GLU A 17 1.93 11.96 -5.33
N TYR A 18 3.07 11.49 -4.82
CA TYR A 18 3.29 11.25 -3.40
C TYR A 18 3.91 12.45 -2.66
N ILE A 19 4.15 13.57 -3.35
CA ILE A 19 4.68 14.79 -2.71
C ILE A 19 3.71 15.30 -1.64
N GLY A 20 4.25 15.63 -0.47
CA GLY A 20 3.48 16.12 0.68
C GLY A 20 2.77 15.02 1.47
N GLN A 21 2.88 13.76 1.06
CA GLN A 21 2.35 12.64 1.83
C GLN A 21 3.35 12.19 2.90
N ILE A 22 2.82 11.59 3.98
CA ILE A 22 3.62 10.98 5.04
C ILE A 22 3.94 9.54 4.62
N ALA A 23 5.23 9.24 4.49
CA ALA A 23 5.74 7.91 4.17
C ALA A 23 6.55 7.35 5.33
N LYS A 24 6.56 6.02 5.45
CA LYS A 24 7.35 5.31 6.46
C LYS A 24 8.62 4.75 5.84
N CYS A 25 9.77 5.11 6.41
CA CYS A 25 11.07 4.60 5.96
C CYS A 25 11.20 3.10 6.25
N ILE A 26 11.65 2.31 5.27
CA ILE A 26 11.85 0.86 5.41
C ILE A 26 13.09 0.55 6.28
N SER A 27 14.10 1.44 6.26
CA SER A 27 15.37 1.22 6.97
C SER A 27 15.26 1.57 8.46
N CYS A 28 14.69 2.73 8.81
CA CYS A 28 14.61 3.20 10.20
C CYS A 28 13.21 3.13 10.82
N ASN A 29 12.17 2.80 10.03
CA ASN A 29 10.77 2.74 10.47
C ASN A 29 10.17 4.06 10.96
N GLN A 30 10.82 5.19 10.70
CA GLN A 30 10.31 6.51 11.05
C GLN A 30 9.48 7.10 9.91
N GLU A 31 8.47 7.87 10.29
CA GLU A 31 7.60 8.60 9.37
C GLU A 31 8.25 9.92 8.97
N PHE A 32 8.22 10.24 7.68
CA PHE A 32 8.74 11.48 7.13
C PHE A 32 7.86 11.95 5.98
N VAL A 33 7.92 13.25 5.67
CA VAL A 33 7.15 13.85 4.57
C VAL A 33 7.98 13.78 3.29
N ILE A 34 7.35 13.37 2.19
CA ILE A 34 8.01 13.35 0.87
C ILE A 34 8.07 14.78 0.34
N GLU A 35 9.27 15.35 0.32
CA GLU A 35 9.53 16.67 -0.24
C GLU A 35 10.13 16.60 -1.65
N MET A 36 9.81 17.61 -2.47
CA MET A 36 10.37 17.73 -3.81
C MET A 36 11.80 18.28 -3.74
N ILE A 37 12.79 17.40 -3.88
CA ILE A 37 14.19 17.82 -4.02
C ILE A 37 14.39 18.34 -5.44
N ARG A 38 14.38 19.67 -5.61
CA ARG A 38 14.77 20.29 -6.88
C ARG A 38 16.29 20.19 -7.02
N PRO A 39 16.82 19.65 -8.13
CA PRO A 39 18.26 19.47 -8.32
C PRO A 39 19.07 20.78 -8.38
N ASP A 40 18.42 21.95 -8.38
CA ASP A 40 19.07 23.25 -8.56
C ASP A 40 19.48 23.94 -7.25
N ALA A 41 19.26 23.33 -6.08
CA ALA A 41 19.52 23.93 -4.76
C ALA A 41 20.74 23.36 -4.02
N ALA A 42 21.70 22.76 -4.72
CA ALA A 42 23.00 22.45 -4.14
C ALA A 42 23.89 23.70 -4.17
N ILE A 43 23.97 24.40 -3.04
CA ILE A 43 25.18 24.92 -2.36
C ILE A 43 24.71 25.96 -1.33
N GLN A 44 24.68 25.57 -0.05
CA GLN A 44 25.27 26.23 1.13
C GLN A 44 25.06 25.24 2.29
N GLU A 45 25.99 24.32 2.55
CA GLU A 45 27.05 24.50 3.56
C GLU A 45 26.52 24.99 4.93
N LYS A 46 26.31 24.06 5.88
CA LYS A 46 26.66 24.31 7.28
C LYS A 46 26.89 23.04 8.08
N LYS A 47 28.16 22.69 8.21
CA LYS A 47 28.73 21.97 9.35
C LYS A 47 28.87 23.00 10.48
N GLU A 48 28.39 22.74 11.71
CA GLU A 48 29.02 23.14 13.00
C GLU A 48 28.09 22.96 14.23
N LYS A 49 28.40 21.91 15.01
CA LYS A 49 28.38 21.70 16.48
C LYS A 49 27.38 22.44 17.41
N GLN A 50 26.69 21.62 18.22
CA GLN A 50 26.20 21.86 19.59
C GLN A 50 27.26 22.51 20.52
N PRO A 51 26.88 23.30 21.58
CA PRO A 51 26.35 22.68 22.81
C PRO A 51 25.39 23.53 23.71
N ALA A 52 24.82 22.81 24.70
CA ALA A 52 24.43 23.21 26.07
C ALA A 52 23.09 23.97 26.34
N GLU A 53 22.21 23.22 27.01
CA GLU A 53 21.23 23.54 28.07
C GLU A 53 21.08 25.00 28.57
N THR A 54 19.84 25.46 28.73
CA THR A 54 19.16 25.66 30.05
C THR A 54 17.96 26.62 29.96
N SER A 55 16.80 26.12 30.40
CA SER A 55 15.70 26.80 31.14
C SER A 55 14.96 28.03 30.58
N THR A 56 13.70 28.10 31.02
CA THR A 56 12.82 29.27 31.19
C THR A 56 11.73 29.31 30.12
N GLU A 57 10.59 28.64 30.35
CA GLU A 57 9.44 29.19 31.09
C GLU A 57 9.00 30.54 30.51
N ASN A 58 7.81 30.59 29.89
CA ASN A 58 6.81 31.64 30.07
C ASN A 58 5.60 31.44 29.14
N ARG A 59 4.55 30.86 29.73
CA ARG A 59 3.19 31.39 29.85
C ARG A 59 2.59 32.26 28.71
N THR A 60 1.43 31.79 28.23
CA THR A 60 0.22 32.53 27.82
C THR A 60 0.33 33.68 26.81
N ILE A 61 -0.25 33.50 25.62
CA ILE A 61 -1.20 34.46 25.03
C ILE A 61 -2.32 33.68 24.32
N SER A 62 -3.54 33.87 24.82
CA SER A 62 -4.81 33.55 24.19
C SER A 62 -4.92 34.19 22.81
N LYS A 63 -5.40 33.46 21.81
CA LYS A 63 -6.20 34.06 20.73
C LYS A 63 -7.21 33.07 20.17
N GLU A 64 -8.39 33.26 20.72
CA GLU A 64 -9.71 33.02 20.18
C GLU A 64 -9.82 33.34 18.68
N SER A 65 -10.30 32.39 17.90
CA SER A 65 -10.91 32.65 16.59
C SER A 65 -12.02 31.64 16.31
N VAL A 66 -13.21 32.03 16.75
CA VAL A 66 -14.53 31.83 16.12
C VAL A 66 -14.47 31.22 14.71
N ILE A 67 -14.96 29.97 14.55
CA ILE A 67 -15.59 29.49 13.31
C ILE A 67 -16.76 28.53 13.66
N ASN A 68 -17.96 29.09 13.54
CA ASN A 68 -19.23 28.52 13.06
C ASN A 68 -19.66 27.08 13.39
N LYS A 69 -20.72 27.04 14.22
CA LYS A 69 -21.90 26.15 14.20
C LYS A 69 -22.27 25.63 12.80
N PRO A 70 -22.57 24.33 12.67
CA PRO A 70 -23.92 23.90 12.27
C PRO A 70 -24.41 22.78 13.20
N GLU A 71 -25.51 22.98 13.92
CA GLU A 71 -26.87 22.64 13.48
C GLU A 71 -27.08 21.13 13.28
N LYS A 72 -27.58 20.56 14.37
CA LYS A 72 -28.32 19.31 14.50
C LYS A 72 -29.10 18.93 13.23
N THR A 73 -28.57 18.00 12.45
CA THR A 73 -29.38 17.15 11.58
C THR A 73 -29.62 15.83 12.29
N GLU A 74 -30.79 15.72 12.90
CA GLU A 74 -31.43 14.43 13.15
C GLU A 74 -31.45 13.67 11.82
N MET A 75 -30.64 12.63 11.72
CA MET A 75 -30.83 11.64 10.66
C MET A 75 -32.14 10.94 10.99
N VAL A 76 -33.18 11.34 10.27
CA VAL A 76 -34.49 10.69 10.26
C VAL A 76 -34.26 9.28 9.74
N ASN A 77 -34.07 8.34 10.66
CA ASN A 77 -34.06 6.91 10.37
C ASN A 77 -35.50 6.47 10.14
N SER A 78 -36.14 7.00 9.09
CA SER A 78 -37.38 6.48 8.56
C SER A 78 -37.05 5.28 7.67
N ILE A 79 -36.66 4.18 8.31
CA ILE A 79 -36.80 2.86 7.71
C ILE A 79 -38.30 2.67 7.49
N SER A 80 -38.70 2.82 6.22
CA SER A 80 -40.05 2.57 5.76
C SER A 80 -40.43 1.14 6.16
N LYS A 81 -41.55 1.01 6.87
CA LYS A 81 -42.18 -0.28 7.22
C LYS A 81 -42.51 -1.16 6.01
N SER A 82 -42.34 -0.67 4.77
CA SER A 82 -42.57 -1.43 3.53
C SER A 82 -41.47 -2.45 3.20
N ASP A 83 -40.29 -2.37 3.80
CA ASP A 83 -39.15 -3.22 3.41
C ASP A 83 -39.00 -4.50 4.27
N GLN A 84 -39.77 -4.62 5.35
CA GLN A 84 -39.74 -5.81 6.21
C GLN A 84 -40.50 -7.03 5.64
N GLU A 85 -41.31 -6.87 4.59
CA GLU A 85 -42.10 -7.99 4.05
C GLU A 85 -41.34 -8.89 3.05
N TRP A 86 -40.19 -8.45 2.53
CA TRP A 86 -39.43 -9.26 1.56
C TRP A 86 -38.59 -10.38 2.19
N VAL A 87 -38.38 -10.34 3.51
CA VAL A 87 -37.48 -11.28 4.21
C VAL A 87 -38.13 -12.65 4.45
N TYR A 88 -39.47 -12.77 4.41
CA TYR A 88 -40.16 -13.98 4.85
C TYR A 88 -40.66 -14.92 3.73
N LYS A 89 -40.36 -14.65 2.46
CA LYS A 89 -40.95 -15.40 1.34
C LYS A 89 -40.08 -16.49 0.70
N TRP A 90 -38.89 -16.77 1.23
CA TRP A 90 -37.99 -17.80 0.68
C TRP A 90 -37.55 -18.81 1.75
N PRO A 91 -38.41 -19.72 2.25
CA PRO A 91 -38.04 -20.45 3.46
C PRO A 91 -37.08 -21.62 3.22
N LEU A 92 -36.96 -22.27 2.07
CA LEU A 92 -36.11 -23.49 1.98
C LEU A 92 -35.02 -23.48 0.91
N GLY A 93 -35.24 -22.87 -0.26
CA GLY A 93 -34.27 -22.90 -1.36
C GLY A 93 -33.00 -22.09 -1.11
N GLY A 94 -33.14 -20.89 -0.51
CA GLY A 94 -32.01 -20.00 -0.26
C GLY A 94 -31.05 -20.53 0.80
N CYS A 95 -31.59 -21.10 1.90
CA CYS A 95 -30.75 -21.71 2.93
C CYS A 95 -29.95 -22.90 2.39
N LEU A 96 -30.56 -23.76 1.56
CA LEU A 96 -29.84 -24.88 0.94
C LEU A 96 -28.73 -24.42 0.01
N PHE A 97 -28.93 -23.33 -0.75
CA PHE A 97 -27.89 -22.74 -1.58
C PHE A 97 -26.71 -22.21 -0.75
N ILE A 98 -26.99 -21.53 0.37
CA ILE A 98 -25.97 -21.04 1.29
C ILE A 98 -25.19 -22.21 1.92
N PHE A 99 -25.88 -23.26 2.39
CA PHE A 99 -25.23 -24.45 2.92
C PHE A 99 -24.38 -25.17 1.87
N PHE A 100 -24.84 -25.25 0.62
CA PHE A 100 -24.08 -25.81 -0.50
C PHE A 100 -22.82 -24.99 -0.81
N CYS A 101 -22.91 -23.66 -0.84
CA CYS A 101 -21.76 -22.77 -1.01
C CYS A 101 -20.74 -22.93 0.13
N ILE A 102 -21.21 -23.00 1.38
CA ILE A 102 -20.33 -23.23 2.54
C ILE A 102 -19.65 -24.60 2.45
N PHE A 103 -20.38 -25.65 2.06
CA PHE A 103 -19.83 -27.00 1.91
C PHE A 103 -18.79 -27.07 0.78
N LEU A 104 -19.02 -26.38 -0.34
CA LEU A 104 -18.02 -26.25 -1.41
C LEU A 104 -16.78 -25.49 -0.94
N LEU A 105 -16.93 -24.38 -0.21
CA LEU A 105 -15.80 -23.62 0.32
C LEU A 105 -14.96 -24.45 1.30
N ILE A 106 -15.60 -25.23 2.18
CA ILE A 106 -14.89 -26.11 3.12
C ILE A 106 -14.11 -27.20 2.36
N ASN A 107 -14.72 -27.83 1.35
CA ASN A 107 -14.03 -28.86 0.55
C ASN A 107 -12.90 -28.29 -0.31
N SER A 108 -13.06 -27.07 -0.85
CA SER A 108 -11.98 -26.37 -1.57
C SER A 108 -10.83 -25.96 -0.64
N CYS A 109 -11.05 -25.89 0.67
CA CYS A 109 -10.00 -25.56 1.64
C CYS A 109 -9.29 -26.79 2.25
N SER A 110 -9.63 -28.02 1.85
CA SER A 110 -9.03 -29.23 2.43
C SER A 110 -7.57 -29.48 2.00
N ASP A 111 -7.07 -28.81 0.95
CA ASP A 111 -5.72 -29.06 0.41
C ASP A 111 -4.64 -28.07 0.90
N TYR A 112 -4.92 -27.27 1.95
CA TYR A 112 -3.93 -26.35 2.55
C TYR A 112 -2.91 -27.03 3.49
N GLY A 113 -2.96 -28.36 3.63
CA GLY A 113 -2.14 -29.11 4.60
C GLY A 113 -0.67 -29.34 4.21
N LYS A 114 -0.24 -28.92 3.02
CA LYS A 114 1.16 -29.07 2.58
C LYS A 114 1.78 -27.70 2.39
N THR A 115 2.08 -27.02 3.50
CA THR A 115 3.07 -25.95 3.43
C THR A 115 4.36 -26.59 2.90
N PRO A 116 4.87 -26.19 1.72
CA PRO A 116 6.14 -26.71 1.26
C PRO A 116 7.15 -26.33 2.33
N LYS A 117 7.84 -27.35 2.89
CA LYS A 117 8.95 -27.12 3.83
C LYS A 117 9.82 -26.00 3.24
N PRO A 118 10.22 -25.00 4.04
CA PRO A 118 11.04 -23.90 3.55
C PRO A 118 12.27 -24.52 2.90
N LYS A 119 12.28 -24.52 1.57
CA LYS A 119 13.45 -24.95 0.82
C LYS A 119 14.51 -23.91 1.13
N GLY A 120 15.71 -24.36 1.47
CA GLY A 120 16.85 -23.48 1.66
C GLY A 120 17.09 -22.59 0.43
N PRO A 121 18.07 -21.68 0.48
CA PRO A 121 18.39 -20.84 -0.64
C PRO A 121 18.54 -21.68 -1.92
N PRO A 122 17.92 -21.26 -3.04
CA PRO A 122 17.95 -22.02 -4.28
C PRO A 122 19.38 -22.35 -4.69
N THR A 123 19.59 -23.59 -5.14
CA THR A 123 20.90 -24.03 -5.60
C THR A 123 21.30 -23.29 -6.87
N ASN A 124 22.60 -23.17 -7.15
CA ASN A 124 23.08 -22.54 -8.39
C ASN A 124 22.46 -23.20 -9.64
N ALA A 125 22.29 -24.52 -9.64
CA ALA A 125 21.64 -25.25 -10.73
C ALA A 125 20.17 -24.83 -10.95
N GLU A 126 19.41 -24.51 -9.89
CA GLU A 126 18.04 -24.01 -10.00
C GLU A 126 18.01 -22.59 -10.58
N TRP A 127 18.94 -21.73 -10.17
CA TRP A 127 19.09 -20.39 -10.76
C TRP A 127 19.43 -20.47 -12.25
N VAL A 128 20.38 -21.31 -12.65
CA VAL A 128 20.74 -21.48 -14.06
C VAL A 128 19.54 -21.95 -14.88
N ARG A 129 18.75 -22.89 -14.38
CA ARG A 129 17.51 -23.32 -15.05
C ARG A 129 16.50 -22.19 -15.17
N TYR A 130 16.33 -21.40 -14.10
CA TYR A 130 15.44 -20.25 -14.11
C TYR A 130 15.87 -19.20 -15.15
N PHE A 131 17.14 -18.79 -15.14
CA PHE A 131 17.66 -17.82 -16.11
C PHE A 131 17.56 -18.31 -17.55
N ASN A 132 17.87 -19.59 -17.80
CA ASN A 132 17.71 -20.17 -19.14
C ASN A 132 16.25 -20.15 -19.59
N LYS A 133 15.29 -20.40 -18.68
CA LYS A 133 13.87 -20.33 -18.99
C LYS A 133 13.44 -18.89 -19.33
N VAL A 134 13.84 -17.91 -18.53
CA VAL A 134 13.52 -16.50 -18.77
C VAL A 134 14.09 -16.03 -20.11
N LYS A 135 15.36 -16.35 -20.39
CA LYS A 135 16.01 -16.01 -21.66
C LYS A 135 15.28 -16.62 -22.86
N ALA A 136 14.87 -17.89 -22.77
CA ALA A 136 14.12 -18.54 -23.85
C ALA A 136 12.72 -17.93 -24.08
N GLU A 137 12.07 -17.43 -23.02
CA GLU A 137 10.79 -16.71 -23.17
C GLU A 137 10.98 -15.34 -23.81
N GLU A 138 12.06 -14.64 -23.51
CA GLU A 138 12.42 -13.35 -24.12
C GLU A 138 12.75 -13.51 -25.60
N GLU A 139 13.56 -14.51 -25.97
CA GLU A 139 13.86 -14.84 -27.37
C GLU A 139 12.59 -15.16 -28.17
N LYS A 140 11.62 -15.89 -27.57
CA LYS A 140 10.33 -16.17 -28.20
C LYS A 140 9.51 -14.91 -28.45
N LYS A 141 9.50 -13.96 -27.50
CA LYS A 141 8.79 -12.68 -27.68
C LYS A 141 9.42 -11.86 -28.79
N GLN A 142 10.75 -11.77 -28.83
CA GLN A 142 11.46 -11.10 -29.91
C GLN A 142 11.15 -11.78 -31.25
N GLN A 143 11.18 -13.10 -31.32
CA GLN A 143 10.84 -13.84 -32.54
C GLN A 143 9.40 -13.55 -33.00
N GLN A 144 8.44 -13.53 -32.08
CA GLN A 144 7.04 -13.19 -32.39
C GLN A 144 6.91 -11.75 -32.92
N GLU A 145 7.64 -10.81 -32.35
CA GLU A 145 7.67 -9.42 -32.80
C GLU A 145 8.28 -9.28 -34.21
N TRP A 146 9.39 -9.99 -34.47
CA TRP A 146 9.99 -10.05 -35.81
C TRP A 146 9.06 -10.69 -36.83
N ASP A 147 8.35 -11.76 -36.46
CA ASP A 147 7.38 -12.41 -37.34
C ASP A 147 6.15 -11.52 -37.60
N TYR A 148 5.74 -10.71 -36.63
CA TYR A 148 4.69 -9.69 -36.81
C TYR A 148 5.13 -8.62 -37.81
N ILE A 149 6.34 -8.08 -37.67
CA ILE A 149 6.90 -7.06 -38.58
C ILE A 149 7.05 -7.62 -40.00
N ARG A 150 7.48 -8.89 -40.17
CA ARG A 150 7.65 -9.51 -41.49
C ARG A 150 6.34 -9.68 -42.25
N ASN A 151 5.22 -9.81 -41.56
CA ASN A 151 3.91 -10.06 -42.16
C ASN A 151 3.11 -8.78 -42.49
N TYR A 152 3.66 -7.59 -42.20
CA TYR A 152 3.08 -6.28 -42.51
C TYR A 152 3.76 -5.65 -43.73
#